data_AF-A0AA38PA86-F1
#
_entry.id   AF-A0AA38PA86-F1
#
_cell.length_a   1.000
_cell.length_b   1.000
_cell.length_c   1.000
_cell.angle_alpha   90.00
_cell.angle_beta   90.00
_cell.angle_gamma   90.00
#
_symmetry.space_group_name_H-M   'P 1'
#
loop_
_entity.id
_entity.type
_entity.pdbx_description
1 polymer ?
#
loop_
_entity_poly.entity_id
_entity_poly.type
_entity_poly.pdbx_seq_one_letter_code
_entity_poly.pdbx_strand_id
1 'polypeptide(L)'
;MSSLFRQFRPLCSKTFCRSIHAAAPDTTASALDLIRSQPSQYVVASVVGTKYVLAPRDILTIPRLRDVKVGDVLALDEIHELGSREYTLRGNPTIPPTKVKVEATVVEHTKGAMEFIFKKKRRKGYQKTKKHKQTYTRLRIGDIEIPSPSVQSVI
;
A
#
# COMPACT_ATOMS: atom_id res chain seq x y z
N MET A 1 -12.79 66.48 32.22
CA MET A 1 -13.20 65.06 32.33
C MET A 1 -13.98 64.67 31.09
N SER A 2 -13.36 64.02 30.11
CA SER A 2 -14.06 63.26 29.06
C SER A 2 -13.05 62.51 28.19
N SER A 3 -12.64 61.34 28.66
CA SER A 3 -11.84 60.39 27.91
C SER A 3 -12.67 59.83 26.74
N LEU A 4 -12.32 60.23 25.51
CA LEU A 4 -12.82 59.59 24.29
C LEU A 4 -12.11 58.24 24.10
N PHE A 5 -12.60 57.24 24.83
CA PHE A 5 -12.22 55.84 24.63
C PHE A 5 -12.85 55.34 23.33
N ARG A 6 -12.06 55.31 22.26
CA ARG A 6 -12.42 54.70 20.98
C ARG A 6 -12.57 53.19 21.20
N GLN A 7 -13.81 52.70 21.22
CA GLN A 7 -14.09 51.27 21.24
C GLN A 7 -13.62 50.64 19.92
N PHE A 8 -12.47 49.96 19.95
CA PHE A 8 -12.11 49.01 18.91
C PHE A 8 -13.02 47.79 19.03
N ARG A 9 -14.02 47.69 18.16
CA ARG A 9 -14.73 46.43 17.94
C ARG A 9 -13.86 45.54 17.02
N PRO A 10 -13.45 44.34 17.43
CA PRO A 10 -12.94 43.38 16.46
C PRO A 10 -14.14 42.86 15.68
N LEU A 11 -14.30 43.33 14.44
CA LEU A 11 -15.05 42.58 13.43
C LEU A 11 -14.21 41.37 13.03
N CYS A 12 -14.13 40.39 13.93
CA CYS A 12 -13.78 39.04 13.53
C CYS A 12 -15.01 38.47 12.83
N SER A 13 -15.10 38.72 11.53
CA SER A 13 -16.09 38.11 10.66
C SER A 13 -15.87 36.61 10.68
N LYS A 14 -16.65 35.90 11.50
CA LYS A 14 -16.90 34.47 11.37
C LYS A 14 -17.51 34.25 9.98
N THR A 15 -16.67 34.08 8.97
CA THR A 15 -17.16 33.78 7.62
C THR A 15 -16.13 32.95 6.88
N PHE A 16 -16.55 31.75 6.50
CA PHE A 16 -15.87 30.77 5.66
C PHE A 16 -14.62 30.11 6.23
N CYS A 17 -14.81 29.25 7.24
CA CYS A 17 -14.05 28.00 7.25
C CYS A 17 -14.62 27.15 6.12
N ARG A 18 -14.14 27.36 4.89
CA ARG A 18 -14.40 26.47 3.76
C ARG A 18 -13.77 25.14 4.17
N SER A 19 -14.58 24.12 4.45
CA SER A 19 -14.06 22.78 4.71
C SER A 19 -13.12 22.40 3.58
N ILE A 20 -11.82 22.29 3.86
CA ILE A 20 -10.80 21.85 2.89
C ILE A 20 -10.97 20.33 2.61
N HIS A 21 -11.99 19.70 3.18
CA HIS A 21 -12.31 18.32 2.90
C HIS A 21 -12.99 18.24 1.54
N ALA A 22 -12.26 17.69 0.57
CA ALA A 22 -12.82 17.23 -0.70
C ALA A 22 -14.07 16.41 -0.42
N ALA A 23 -15.14 16.64 -1.19
CA ALA A 23 -16.40 15.93 -1.04
C ALA A 23 -16.13 14.42 -1.05
N ALA A 24 -16.63 13.72 -0.04
CA ALA A 24 -16.54 12.27 0.01
C ALA A 24 -17.37 11.71 -1.16
N PRO A 25 -16.85 10.75 -1.93
CA PRO A 25 -17.62 10.14 -3.00
C PRO A 25 -18.80 9.34 -2.42
N ASP A 26 -20.01 9.61 -2.91
CA ASP A 26 -21.23 8.93 -2.45
C ASP A 26 -21.28 7.46 -2.92
N THR A 27 -20.53 7.11 -3.97
CA THR A 27 -20.53 5.78 -4.61
C THR A 27 -19.11 5.26 -4.85
N THR A 28 -18.93 3.94 -4.73
CA THR A 28 -17.62 3.29 -4.96
C THR A 28 -17.07 3.45 -6.38
N ALA A 29 -17.92 3.50 -7.40
CA ALA A 29 -17.51 3.76 -8.79
C ALA A 29 -16.90 5.17 -8.95
N SER A 30 -17.57 6.19 -8.39
CA SER A 30 -17.06 7.57 -8.36
C SER A 30 -15.72 7.66 -7.63
N ALA A 31 -15.57 6.94 -6.51
CA ALA A 31 -14.30 6.87 -5.78
C ALA A 31 -13.16 6.28 -6.63
N LEU A 32 -13.42 5.24 -7.43
CA LEU A 32 -12.43 4.64 -8.31
C LEU A 32 -12.02 5.59 -9.45
N ASP A 33 -12.96 6.34 -10.02
CA ASP A 33 -12.66 7.32 -11.06
C ASP A 33 -11.81 8.49 -10.52
N LEU A 34 -12.09 8.95 -9.29
CA LEU A 34 -11.28 9.94 -8.60
C LEU A 34 -9.87 9.43 -8.33
N ILE A 35 -9.71 8.19 -7.85
CA ILE A 35 -8.40 7.56 -7.64
C ILE A 35 -7.65 7.44 -8.98
N ARG A 36 -8.34 7.04 -10.06
CA ARG A 36 -7.74 6.93 -11.41
C ARG A 36 -7.21 8.27 -11.91
N SER A 37 -7.92 9.37 -11.63
CA SER A 37 -7.52 10.72 -12.09
C SER A 37 -6.23 11.24 -11.43
N GLN A 38 -5.83 10.67 -10.29
CA GLN A 38 -4.70 11.16 -9.51
C GLN A 38 -3.38 10.51 -9.96
N PRO A 39 -2.26 11.27 -9.90
CA PRO A 39 -0.98 10.84 -10.48
C PRO A 39 -0.24 9.78 -9.65
N SER A 40 -0.55 9.63 -8.37
CA SER A 40 0.19 8.76 -7.44
C SER A 40 -0.77 7.80 -6.73
N GLN A 41 -0.61 6.51 -6.94
CA GLN A 41 -1.47 5.47 -6.38
C GLN A 41 -0.63 4.43 -5.64
N TYR A 42 -1.21 3.82 -4.61
CA TYR A 42 -0.62 2.72 -3.85
C TYR A 42 -1.67 1.66 -3.55
N VAL A 43 -1.18 0.45 -3.29
CA VAL A 43 -2.01 -0.68 -2.89
C VAL A 43 -1.44 -1.31 -1.62
N VAL A 44 -2.33 -1.77 -0.74
CA VAL A 44 -1.94 -2.67 0.36
C VAL A 44 -2.35 -4.09 0.00
N ALA A 45 -1.37 -4.94 -0.27
CA ALA A 45 -1.59 -6.34 -0.64
C ALA A 45 -0.97 -7.30 0.37
N SER A 46 -1.61 -8.45 0.57
CA SER A 46 -1.10 -9.56 1.37
C SER A 46 -0.30 -10.51 0.48
N VAL A 47 0.94 -10.79 0.87
CA VAL A 47 1.81 -11.76 0.19
C VAL A 47 2.39 -12.69 1.26
N VAL A 48 2.13 -13.98 1.15
CA VAL A 48 2.56 -15.00 2.13
C VAL A 48 2.10 -14.63 3.56
N GLY A 49 0.86 -14.14 3.69
CA GLY A 49 0.24 -13.79 4.97
C GLY A 49 0.74 -12.50 5.63
N THR A 50 1.63 -11.74 4.99
CA THR A 50 2.09 -10.43 5.47
C THR A 50 1.62 -9.34 4.51
N LYS A 51 1.15 -8.21 5.06
CA LYS A 51 0.68 -7.06 4.28
C LYS A 51 1.82 -6.11 3.94
N TYR A 52 1.85 -5.63 2.70
CA TYR A 52 2.84 -4.68 2.19
C TYR A 52 2.14 -3.50 1.54
N VAL A 53 2.67 -2.29 1.75
CA VAL A 53 2.31 -1.09 1.01
C VAL A 53 3.18 -1.07 -0.25
N LEU A 54 2.55 -1.05 -1.41
CA LEU A 54 3.20 -1.18 -2.71
C LEU A 54 2.85 0.02 -3.58
N ALA A 55 3.86 0.68 -4.12
CA ALA A 55 3.73 1.62 -5.22
C ALA A 55 4.08 0.92 -6.55
N PRO A 56 3.59 1.44 -7.69
CA PRO A 56 4.00 0.93 -8.99
C PRO A 56 5.52 1.05 -9.14
N ARG A 57 6.15 0.04 -9.75
CA ARG A 57 7.59 -0.01 -9.98
C ARG A 57 8.45 -0.13 -8.71
N ASP A 58 7.90 -0.64 -7.61
CA ASP A 58 8.69 -1.00 -6.42
C ASP A 58 9.38 -2.36 -6.56
N ILE A 59 10.44 -2.57 -5.77
CA ILE A 59 11.08 -3.89 -5.61
C ILE A 59 10.75 -4.42 -4.21
N LEU A 60 9.92 -5.45 -4.17
CA LEU A 60 9.50 -6.10 -2.94
C LEU A 60 10.38 -7.33 -2.66
N THR A 61 10.91 -7.45 -1.44
CA THR A 61 11.65 -8.66 -1.00
C THR A 61 10.76 -9.47 -0.06
N ILE A 62 10.43 -10.69 -0.47
CA ILE A 62 9.55 -11.60 0.28
C ILE A 62 10.27 -12.92 0.64
N PRO A 63 9.74 -13.71 1.60
CA PRO A 63 10.19 -15.08 1.82
C PRO A 63 10.21 -15.89 0.52
N ARG A 64 11.11 -16.89 0.45
CA ARG A 64 11.28 -17.69 -0.76
C ARG A 64 10.00 -18.43 -1.14
N LEU A 65 9.53 -18.20 -2.36
CA LEU A 65 8.48 -18.99 -3.01
C LEU A 65 9.15 -20.17 -3.72
N ARG A 66 8.63 -21.39 -3.53
CA ARG A 66 9.20 -22.61 -4.11
C ARG A 66 8.70 -22.88 -5.53
N ASP A 67 7.46 -22.47 -5.80
CA ASP A 67 6.71 -22.89 -6.99
C ASP A 67 6.87 -21.93 -8.18
N VAL A 68 7.66 -20.87 -8.01
CA VAL A 68 7.79 -19.77 -8.99
C VAL A 68 9.23 -19.69 -9.49
N LYS A 69 9.39 -19.45 -10.80
CA LYS A 69 10.66 -19.25 -11.48
C LYS A 69 10.93 -17.77 -11.71
N VAL A 70 12.19 -17.43 -12.02
CA VAL A 70 12.57 -16.07 -12.42
C VAL A 70 11.93 -15.75 -13.77
N GLY A 71 11.30 -14.58 -13.87
CA GLY A 71 10.57 -14.12 -15.05
C GLY A 71 9.06 -14.38 -15.01
N ASP A 72 8.57 -15.21 -14.07
CA ASP A 72 7.14 -15.47 -13.94
C ASP A 72 6.39 -14.20 -13.49
N VAL A 73 5.17 -14.04 -13.98
CA VAL A 73 4.25 -12.95 -13.59
C VAL A 73 3.22 -13.50 -12.63
N LEU A 74 3.15 -12.90 -11.45
CA LEU A 74 2.21 -13.26 -10.38
C LEU A 74 1.13 -12.18 -10.27
N ALA A 75 -0.13 -12.60 -10.29
CA ALA A 75 -1.24 -11.71 -9.94
C ALA A 75 -1.35 -11.60 -8.40
N LEU A 76 -1.57 -10.40 -7.89
CA LEU A 76 -1.83 -10.17 -6.47
C LEU A 76 -3.33 -10.31 -6.20
N ASP A 77 -3.74 -11.47 -5.68
CA ASP A 77 -5.15 -11.77 -5.43
C ASP A 77 -5.69 -11.08 -4.17
N GLU A 78 -4.87 -10.98 -3.12
CA GLU A 78 -5.27 -10.42 -1.82
C GLU A 78 -4.93 -8.93 -1.70
N ILE A 79 -5.74 -8.08 -2.33
CA ILE A 79 -5.63 -6.61 -2.22
C ILE A 79 -6.62 -6.08 -1.17
N HIS A 80 -6.14 -5.45 -0.11
CA HIS A 80 -6.99 -4.92 0.96
C HIS A 80 -7.35 -3.45 0.80
N GLU A 81 -6.44 -2.65 0.26
CA GLU A 81 -6.61 -1.20 0.15
C GLU A 81 -6.05 -0.72 -1.19
N LEU A 82 -6.76 0.18 -1.85
CA LEU A 82 -6.29 0.97 -2.97
C LEU A 82 -6.39 2.43 -2.55
N GLY A 83 -5.29 3.16 -2.60
CA GLY A 83 -5.26 4.54 -2.18
C GLY A 83 -4.50 5.44 -3.14
N SER A 84 -4.83 6.70 -3.02
CA SER A 84 -4.09 7.82 -3.58
C SER A 84 -3.92 8.88 -2.48
N ARG A 85 -3.46 10.07 -2.83
CA ARG A 85 -3.18 11.15 -1.87
C ARG A 85 -4.42 11.59 -1.08
N GLU A 86 -5.58 11.67 -1.74
CA GLU A 86 -6.79 12.25 -1.14
C GLU A 86 -7.90 11.20 -0.90
N TYR A 87 -7.90 10.11 -1.66
CA TYR A 87 -8.95 9.10 -1.64
C TYR A 87 -8.37 7.72 -1.36
N THR A 88 -9.07 6.95 -0.52
CA THR A 88 -8.71 5.57 -0.18
C THR A 88 -9.94 4.70 -0.24
N LEU A 89 -9.86 3.63 -1.02
CA LEU A 89 -10.83 2.54 -1.06
C LEU A 89 -10.33 1.38 -0.21
N ARG A 90 -11.10 1.03 0.83
CA ARG A 90 -10.81 -0.15 1.68
C ARG A 90 -11.76 -1.29 1.35
N GLY A 91 -11.20 -2.48 1.19
CA GLY A 91 -11.94 -3.73 1.07
C GLY A 91 -12.51 -4.17 2.42
N ASN A 92 -13.54 -5.02 2.35
CA ASN A 92 -14.11 -5.68 3.52
C ASN A 92 -14.43 -7.13 3.15
N PRO A 93 -13.49 -8.11 3.28
CA PRO A 93 -12.11 -8.06 3.77
C PRO A 93 -11.02 -7.79 2.71
N THR A 94 -11.33 -8.01 1.42
CA THR A 94 -10.45 -7.83 0.26
C THR A 94 -11.23 -7.11 -0.84
N ILE A 95 -10.55 -6.34 -1.68
CA ILE A 95 -11.13 -5.71 -2.86
C ILE A 95 -11.21 -6.77 -3.97
N PRO A 96 -12.36 -6.93 -4.65
CA PRO A 96 -12.49 -7.93 -5.70
C PRO A 96 -11.56 -7.61 -6.88
N PRO A 97 -11.01 -8.64 -7.56
CA PRO A 97 -10.07 -8.47 -8.67
C PRO A 97 -10.70 -7.74 -9.87
N THR A 98 -12.03 -7.68 -9.94
CA THR A 98 -12.76 -6.89 -10.95
C THR A 98 -12.57 -5.38 -10.80
N LYS A 99 -12.12 -4.89 -9.64
CA LYS A 99 -11.94 -3.45 -9.38
C LYS A 99 -10.49 -2.99 -9.44
N VAL A 100 -9.55 -3.87 -9.10
CA VAL A 100 -8.11 -3.58 -9.05
C VAL A 100 -7.35 -4.83 -9.43
N LYS A 101 -6.42 -4.70 -10.38
CA LYS A 101 -5.49 -5.74 -10.77
C LYS A 101 -4.07 -5.21 -10.62
N VAL A 102 -3.21 -5.99 -9.98
CA VAL A 102 -1.78 -5.69 -9.86
C VAL A 102 -1.01 -6.96 -10.19
N GLU A 103 -0.08 -6.84 -11.13
CA GLU A 103 0.83 -7.90 -11.52
C GLU A 103 2.22 -7.63 -10.94
N ALA A 104 2.91 -8.69 -10.55
CA ALA A 104 4.27 -8.61 -10.02
C ALA A 104 5.16 -9.63 -10.74
N THR A 105 6.28 -9.17 -11.29
CA THR A 105 7.23 -10.03 -11.99
C THR A 105 8.33 -10.51 -11.05
N VAL A 106 8.67 -11.79 -11.10
CA VAL A 106 9.79 -12.33 -10.32
C VAL A 106 11.11 -11.93 -10.96
N VAL A 107 11.87 -11.07 -10.28
CA VAL A 107 13.17 -10.56 -10.77
C VAL A 107 14.28 -11.54 -10.49
N GLU A 108 14.39 -12.00 -9.24
CA GLU A 108 15.46 -12.90 -8.84
C GLU A 108 15.13 -13.65 -7.55
N HIS A 109 15.89 -14.73 -7.35
CA HIS A 109 15.96 -15.40 -6.07
C HIS A 109 17.31 -15.14 -5.41
N THR A 110 17.29 -14.33 -4.36
CA THR A 110 18.50 -13.90 -3.66
C THR A 110 18.69 -14.62 -2.34
N LYS A 111 19.91 -14.59 -1.81
CA LYS A 111 20.23 -15.07 -0.45
C LYS A 111 20.58 -13.86 0.40
N GLY A 112 19.98 -13.77 1.59
CA GLY A 112 20.28 -12.73 2.55
C GLY A 112 21.68 -12.85 3.14
N ALA A 113 22.00 -11.96 4.09
CA ALA A 113 23.21 -12.08 4.90
C ALA A 113 23.26 -13.43 5.63
N MET A 114 24.46 -13.91 5.95
CA MET A 114 24.59 -15.11 6.79
C MET A 114 24.27 -14.72 8.23
N GLU A 115 23.28 -15.38 8.82
CA GLU A 115 22.91 -15.18 10.21
C GLU A 115 23.61 -16.20 11.11
N PHE A 116 24.18 -15.73 12.21
CA PHE A 116 24.85 -16.57 13.20
C PHE A 116 24.05 -16.58 14.49
N ILE A 117 23.42 -17.72 14.79
CA ILE A 117 22.68 -17.93 16.03
C ILE A 117 23.60 -18.65 17.01
N PHE A 118 24.17 -17.90 17.95
CA PHE A 118 25.02 -18.44 19.01
C PHE A 118 24.19 -18.93 20.20
N LYS A 119 24.37 -20.19 20.57
CA LYS A 119 23.71 -20.82 21.73
C LYS A 119 24.77 -21.21 22.75
N LYS A 120 24.61 -20.74 23.99
CA LYS A 120 25.54 -21.01 25.10
C LYS A 120 24.77 -21.37 26.37
N LYS A 121 25.25 -22.38 27.12
CA LYS A 121 24.79 -22.66 28.48
C LYS A 121 25.95 -22.47 29.45
N ARG A 122 25.69 -21.74 30.53
CA ARG A 122 26.68 -21.38 31.55
C ARG A 122 27.17 -22.62 32.31
N ARG A 123 28.48 -22.73 32.60
CA ARG A 123 29.11 -23.83 33.37
C ARG A 123 28.79 -25.25 32.86
N LYS A 124 28.43 -25.41 31.59
CA LYS A 124 28.16 -26.72 30.97
C LYS A 124 29.08 -27.03 29.79
N GLY A 125 30.07 -26.17 29.50
CA GLY A 125 30.90 -26.26 28.29
C GLY A 125 30.14 -26.09 26.96
N TYR A 126 28.80 -26.09 26.98
CA TYR A 126 27.96 -26.01 25.80
C TYR A 126 28.02 -24.63 25.15
N GLN A 127 28.61 -24.60 23.95
CA GLN A 127 28.64 -23.47 23.04
C GLN A 127 28.45 -24.01 21.62
N LYS A 128 27.46 -23.51 20.88
CA LYS A 128 27.20 -23.88 19.49
C LYS A 128 26.80 -22.65 18.68
N THR A 129 27.44 -22.45 17.53
CA THR A 129 27.05 -21.43 16.56
C THR A 129 26.31 -22.09 15.41
N LYS A 130 25.03 -21.77 15.21
CA LYS A 130 24.28 -22.20 14.03
C LYS A 130 24.41 -21.13 12.95
N LYS A 131 24.77 -21.54 11.73
CA LYS A 131 24.76 -20.67 10.55
C LYS A 131 23.43 -20.89 9.83
N HIS A 132 22.71 -19.80 9.57
CA HIS A 132 21.48 -19.81 8.78
C HIS A 132 21.65 -18.87 7.59
N LYS A 133 21.30 -19.33 6.40
CA LYS A 133 21.39 -18.52 5.17
C LYS A 133 20.01 -18.44 4.57
N GLN A 134 19.28 -17.39 4.93
CA GLN A 134 17.90 -17.20 4.49
C GLN A 134 17.84 -16.87 2.99
N THR A 135 16.92 -17.52 2.28
CA THR A 135 16.63 -17.25 0.87
C THR A 135 15.40 -16.36 0.75
N TYR A 136 15.42 -15.46 -0.23
CA TYR A 136 14.34 -14.53 -0.54
C TYR A 136 14.01 -14.55 -2.03
N THR A 137 12.82 -14.04 -2.35
CA THR A 137 12.41 -13.73 -3.72
C THR A 137 12.25 -12.24 -3.85
N ARG A 138 12.77 -11.64 -4.92
CA ARG A 138 12.53 -10.25 -5.26
C ARG A 138 11.48 -10.16 -6.34
N LEU A 139 10.43 -9.40 -6.08
CA LEU A 139 9.35 -9.11 -7.00
C LEU A 139 9.47 -7.66 -7.45
N ARG A 140 9.26 -7.42 -8.75
CA ARG A 140 9.04 -6.09 -9.31
C ARG A 140 7.54 -5.89 -9.39
N ILE A 141 7.03 -4.87 -8.71
CA ILE A 141 5.62 -4.52 -8.80
C ILE A 141 5.37 -3.81 -10.14
N GLY A 142 4.40 -4.29 -10.89
CA GLY A 142 3.91 -3.68 -12.11
C GLY A 142 3.10 -2.41 -11.84
N ASP A 143 2.38 -1.96 -12.85
CA ASP A 143 1.47 -0.84 -12.71
C ASP A 143 0.15 -1.30 -12.07
N ILE A 144 -0.56 -0.37 -11.42
CA ILE A 144 -1.86 -0.63 -10.80
C ILE A 144 -2.94 -0.41 -11.86
N GLU A 145 -3.61 -1.48 -12.26
CA GLU A 145 -4.69 -1.42 -13.23
C GLU A 145 -6.04 -1.29 -12.52
N ILE A 146 -6.71 -0.17 -12.73
CA ILE A 146 -8.10 0.05 -12.31
C ILE A 146 -8.95 -0.11 -13.58
N PRO A 147 -9.64 -1.24 -13.80
CA PRO A 147 -10.51 -1.41 -14.96
C PRO A 147 -11.66 -0.40 -14.96
N SER A 148 -11.93 0.21 -16.12
CA SER A 148 -13.14 1.02 -16.31
C SER A 148 -14.33 0.08 -16.51
N PRO A 149 -15.53 0.37 -15.98
CA PRO A 149 -16.72 -0.32 -16.42
C PRO A 149 -16.93 0.06 -17.89
N SER A 150 -16.46 -0.79 -18.80
CA SER A 150 -16.78 -0.71 -20.21
C SER A 150 -18.31 -0.78 -20.31
N VAL A 151 -18.92 0.31 -20.74
CA VAL A 151 -20.33 0.36 -21.16
C VAL A 151 -20.52 -0.83 -22.09
N GLN A 152 -21.28 -1.83 -21.66
CA GLN A 152 -21.71 -2.89 -22.54
C GLN A 152 -22.59 -2.21 -23.58
N SER A 153 -22.07 -2.01 -24.78
CA SER A 153 -22.86 -1.62 -25.94
C SER A 153 -23.84 -2.76 -26.20
N VAL A 154 -25.06 -2.59 -25.68
CA VAL A 154 -26.22 -3.41 -26.03
C VAL A 154 -26.41 -3.24 -27.53
N ILE A 155 -26.26 -4.36 -28.27
CA ILE A 155 -26.78 -4.49 -29.64
C ILE A 155 -28.25 -4.85 -29.53
#